data_AF-A0A7K3S075-F1
#
_entry.id   AF-A0A7K3S075-F1
#
_cell.length_a   1.000
_cell.length_b   1.000
_cell.length_c   1.000
_cell.angle_alpha   90.00
_cell.angle_beta   90.00
_cell.angle_gamma   90.00
#
_symmetry.space_group_name_H-M   'P 1'
#
loop_
_entity.id
_entity.type
_entity.pdbx_description
1 polymer ?
#
loop_
_entity_poly.entity_id
_entity_poly.type
_entity_poly.pdbx_seq_one_letter_code
_entity_poly.pdbx_strand_id
1 'polypeptide(L)' 'LAAGDRGGAVELFLSMTGVTEETAARMRRTPVWAELEARAHTLAYDDALLGDGAIPADRFSAVTARTLVICGGFSSAPA' A
#
# COMPACT_ATOMS: atom_id res chain seq x y z
N LEU A 1 5.06 -13.20 -4.56
CA LEU A 1 6.48 -13.11 -4.16
C LEU A 1 7.25 -14.43 -4.29
N ALA A 2 6.87 -15.50 -3.57
CA ALA A 2 7.61 -16.78 -3.59
C ALA A 2 7.76 -17.39 -5.00
N ALA A 3 6.75 -17.21 -5.87
CA ALA A 3 6.77 -17.65 -7.26
C ALA A 3 7.67 -16.81 -8.20
N GLY A 4 8.36 -15.77 -7.70
CA GLY A 4 9.18 -14.88 -8.53
C GLY A 4 8.39 -13.89 -9.40
N ASP A 5 7.06 -14.02 -9.46
CA ASP A 5 6.18 -13.07 -10.12
C ASP A 5 6.08 -11.75 -9.34
N ARG A 6 6.94 -10.79 -9.70
CA ARG A 6 6.99 -9.46 -9.10
C ARG A 6 5.88 -8.56 -9.59
N GLY A 7 5.53 -8.64 -10.87
CA GLY A 7 4.45 -7.85 -11.47
C GLY A 7 3.10 -8.19 -10.85
N GLY A 8 2.77 -9.48 -10.75
CA GLY A 8 1.55 -9.94 -10.09
C GLY A 8 1.52 -9.62 -8.59
N ALA A 9 2.67 -9.63 -7.91
CA ALA A 9 2.75 -9.22 -6.50
C ALA A 9 2.45 -7.72 -6.31
N VAL A 10 2.97 -6.85 -7.18
CA VAL A 10 2.67 -5.42 -7.16
C VAL A 10 1.18 -5.18 -7.45
N GLU A 11 0.63 -5.87 -8.45
CA GLU A 11 -0.78 -5.75 -8.84
C GLU A 11 -1.72 -6.15 -7.71
N LEU A 12 -1.46 -7.29 -7.06
CA LEU A 12 -2.19 -7.74 -5.89
C LEU A 12 -2.14 -6.70 -4.75
N PHE A 13 -0.94 -6.20 -4.43
CA PHE A 13 -0.78 -5.22 -3.37
C PHE A 13 -1.57 -3.93 -3.64
N LEU A 14 -1.51 -3.41 -4.87
CA LEU A 14 -2.26 -2.21 -5.25
C LEU A 14 -3.77 -2.41 -5.08
N SER A 15 -4.31 -3.58 -5.45
CA SER A 15 -5.73 -3.89 -5.29
C SER A 15 -6.19 -3.83 -3.82
N MET A 16 -5.33 -4.23 -2.88
CA MET A 16 -5.60 -4.17 -1.44
C MET A 16 -5.62 -2.74 -0.89
N THR A 17 -4.95 -1.80 -1.56
CA THR A 17 -4.89 -0.38 -1.17
C THR A 17 -6.02 0.47 -1.76
N GLY A 18 -7.01 -0.15 -2.43
CA GLY A 18 -8.13 0.54 -3.06
C GLY A 18 -7.84 1.07 -4.46
N VAL A 19 -6.69 0.71 -5.06
CA VAL A 19 -6.41 1.02 -6.46
C VAL A 19 -7.24 0.09 -7.35
N THR A 20 -8.03 0.67 -8.26
CA THR A 20 -8.84 -0.11 -9.19
C THR A 20 -7.98 -0.84 -10.23
N GLU A 21 -8.47 -1.97 -10.73
CA GLU A 21 -7.80 -2.75 -11.79
C GLU A 21 -7.49 -1.89 -13.02
N GLU A 22 -8.44 -1.05 -13.45
CA GLU A 22 -8.22 -0.11 -14.57
C GLU A 22 -7.06 0.85 -14.31
N THR A 23 -6.97 1.37 -13.08
CA THR A 23 -5.88 2.28 -12.68
C THR A 23 -4.55 1.54 -12.66
N ALA A 24 -4.49 0.32 -12.11
CA ALA A 24 -3.30 -0.52 -12.10
C ALA A 24 -2.83 -0.86 -13.53
N ALA A 25 -3.76 -1.23 -14.41
CA ALA A 25 -3.49 -1.50 -15.82
C ALA A 25 -2.92 -0.28 -16.57
N ARG A 26 -3.38 0.93 -16.22
CA ARG A 26 -2.79 2.18 -16.72
C ARG A 26 -1.39 2.41 -16.16
N MET A 27 -1.19 2.22 -14.86
CA MET A 27 0.13 2.38 -14.21
C MET A 27 1.18 1.44 -14.82
N ARG A 28 0.79 0.22 -15.18
CA ARG A 28 1.65 -0.78 -15.82
C ARG A 28 2.29 -0.31 -17.13
N ARG A 29 1.68 0.68 -17.80
CA ARG A 29 2.20 1.29 -19.04
C ARG A 29 3.13 2.48 -18.81
N THR A 30 3.46 2.79 -17.56
CA THR A 30 4.31 3.93 -17.20
C THR A 30 5.62 3.46 -16.57
N PRO A 31 6.69 4.28 -16.58
CA PRO A 31 7.98 3.90 -15.99
C PRO A 31 7.91 3.54 -14.50
N VAL A 32 6.92 4.06 -13.76
CA VAL A 32 6.74 3.77 -12.32
C VAL A 32 6.55 2.29 -12.05
N TRP A 33 6.00 1.53 -12.99
CA TRP A 33 5.75 0.10 -12.81
C TRP A 33 7.04 -0.69 -12.63
N ALA A 34 8.05 -0.42 -13.46
CA ALA A 34 9.36 -1.06 -13.35
C ALA A 34 10.02 -0.76 -11.99
N GLU A 35 9.81 0.44 -11.46
CA GLU A 35 10.31 0.79 -10.13
C GLU A 35 9.57 0.06 -9.00
N LEU A 36 8.25 -0.13 -9.13
CA LEU A 36 7.46 -0.91 -8.18
C LEU A 36 7.88 -2.39 -8.22
N GLU A 37 8.08 -2.95 -9.41
CA GLU A 37 8.57 -4.33 -9.57
C GLU A 37 9.96 -4.52 -8.94
N ALA A 38 10.87 -3.56 -9.11
CA ALA A 38 12.19 -3.61 -8.46
C ALA A 38 12.08 -3.65 -6.94
N ARG A 39 11.09 -2.96 -6.37
CA ARG A 39 10.81 -2.93 -4.91
C ARG A 39 9.91 -4.06 -4.45
N ALA A 40 9.33 -4.88 -5.33
CA ALA A 40 8.36 -5.92 -4.96
C ALA A 40 8.84 -6.86 -3.84
N HIS A 41 10.15 -7.10 -3.74
CA HIS A 41 10.74 -7.92 -2.68
C HIS A 41 10.53 -7.37 -1.26
N THR A 42 10.19 -6.09 -1.09
CA THR A 42 9.91 -5.47 0.21
C THR A 42 8.44 -5.54 0.60
N LEU A 43 7.52 -5.91 -0.30
CA LEU A 43 6.08 -5.92 -0.03
C LEU A 43 5.69 -6.84 1.13
N ALA A 44 6.47 -7.90 1.40
CA ALA A 44 6.26 -8.75 2.57
C ALA A 44 6.50 -8.01 3.90
N TYR A 45 7.36 -6.98 3.91
CA TYR A 45 7.56 -6.13 5.09
C TYR A 45 6.38 -5.18 5.28
N ASP A 46 5.89 -4.56 4.20
CA ASP A 46 4.71 -3.71 4.24
C ASP A 46 3.48 -4.51 4.73
N ASP A 47 3.28 -5.71 4.20
CA ASP A 47 2.22 -6.63 4.62
C ASP A 47 2.34 -7.04 6.10
N ALA A 48 3.54 -7.39 6.56
CA ALA A 48 3.77 -7.74 7.96
C ALA A 48 3.55 -6.56 8.94
N LEU A 49 3.78 -5.33 8.50
CA LEU A 49 3.59 -4.12 9.30
C LEU A 49 2.14 -3.65 9.32
N LEU A 50 1.46 -3.69 8.18
CA LEU A 50 0.09 -3.21 8.02
C LEU A 50 -0.93 -4.26 8.43
N GLY A 51 -0.62 -5.55 8.28
CA GLY A 51 -1.50 -6.65 8.63
C GLY A 51 -2.86 -6.55 7.94
N ASP A 52 -3.93 -6.59 8.75
CA ASP A 52 -5.31 -6.44 8.31
C ASP A 52 -5.74 -4.97 8.08
N GLY A 53 -4.82 -4.02 8.24
CA GLY A 53 -5.08 -2.58 8.12
C GLY A 53 -5.77 -1.98 9.36
N ALA A 54 -5.97 -2.74 10.43
CA ALA A 54 -6.59 -2.22 11.65
C ALA A 54 -5.68 -1.20 12.34
N ILE A 55 -6.28 -0.07 12.74
CA ILE A 55 -5.55 0.97 13.47
C ILE A 55 -5.33 0.52 14.92
N PRO A 56 -4.08 0.42 15.41
CA PRO A 56 -3.79 0.03 16.78
C PRO A 56 -4.00 1.21 17.73
N ALA A 57 -5.26 1.59 17.95
CA ALA A 57 -5.65 2.79 18.70
C ALA A 57 -5.00 2.88 20.09
N ASP A 58 -5.00 1.78 20.85
CA ASP A 58 -4.38 1.71 22.18
C ASP A 58 -2.87 2.00 22.12
N ARG A 59 -2.17 1.47 21.12
CA ARG A 59 -0.74 1.71 20.93
C ARG A 59 -0.46 3.17 20.57
N PHE A 60 -1.28 3.74 19.70
CA PHE A 60 -1.13 5.14 19.28
C PHE A 60 -1.52 6.13 20.38
N SER A 61 -2.37 5.74 21.34
CA SER A 61 -2.74 6.58 22.48
C SER A 61 -1.56 7.02 23.36
N ALA A 62 -0.46 6.27 23.33
CA ALA A 62 0.76 6.59 24.09
C ALA A 62 1.55 7.79 23.50
N VAL A 63 1.23 8.22 22.28
CA VAL A 63 1.91 9.35 21.61
C VAL A 63 1.34 10.67 22.14
N THR A 64 2.14 11.40 22.92
CA THR A 64 1.73 12.68 23.56
C THR A 64 2.23 13.93 22.82
N ALA A 65 3.08 13.76 21.80
CA ALA A 65 3.53 14.86 20.96
C ALA A 65 2.37 15.48 20.17
N ARG A 66 2.48 16.77 19.80
CA ARG A 66 1.52 17.41 18.91
C ARG A 66 1.57 16.74 17.54
N THR A 67 0.45 16.13 17.11
CA THR A 67 0.34 15.38 15.87
C THR A 67 -0.64 16.06 14.91
N LEU A 68 -0.24 16.18 13.64
CA LEU A 68 -1.11 16.57 12.53
C LEU A 68 -1.26 15.37 11.59
N VAL A 69 -2.50 15.01 11.27
CA VAL A 69 -2.83 13.97 10.27
C VAL A 69 -3.44 14.65 9.06
N ILE A 70 -2.96 14.32 7.86
CA ILE A 70 -3.38 14.95 6.59
C ILE A 70 -3.84 13.85 5.62
N CYS A 71 -4.96 14.10 4.93
CA CYS A 71 -5.42 13.31 3.80
C CYS A 71 -5.71 14.22 2.59
N GLY A 72 -5.69 13.64 1.38
CA GLY A 72 -5.98 14.37 0.15
C GLY A 72 -7.47 14.49 -0.12
N GLY A 73 -7.89 15.49 -0.89
CA GLY A 73 -9.31 15.69 -1.24
C GLY A 73 -9.96 14.56 -2.07
N PHE A 74 -9.15 13.62 -2.56
CA PHE A 74 -9.58 12.42 -3.30
C PHE A 74 -9.38 11.12 -2.50
N SER A 75 -8.99 11.19 -1.23
CA SER A 75 -8.87 10.01 -0.38
C SER A 75 -10.26 9.43 -0.11
N SER A 76 -10.39 8.11 -0.18
CA SER A 76 -11.59 7.41 0.25
C SER A 76 -11.75 7.52 1.78
N ALA A 77 -12.98 7.35 2.27
CA ALA A 77 -13.19 7.13 3.69
C ALA A 77 -12.44 5.86 4.14
N PRO A 78 -11.96 5.80 5.40
CA PRO A 78 -11.43 4.55 5.95
C PRO A 78 -12.51 3.45 5.84
N ALA A 79 -12.06 2.23 5.55
CA ALA A 79 -12.91 1.04 5.48
C ALA A 79 -13.51 0.69 6.85
#